data_AF-A0A1Q7QR04-F1
#
_entry.id   AF-A0A1Q7QR04-F1
#
_cell.length_a   1.000
_cell.length_b   1.000
_cell.length_c   1.000
_cell.angle_alpha   90.00
_cell.angle_beta   90.00
_cell.angle_gamma   90.00
#
_symmetry.space_group_name_H-M   'P 1'
#
loop_
_entity.id
_entity.type
_entity.pdbx_description
1 polymer ?
#
loop_
_entity_poly.entity_id
_entity_poly.type
_entity_poly.pdbx_seq_one_letter_code
_entity_poly.pdbx_strand_id
1 'polypeptide(L)'
;MGEFRELGAPPKGDAGDGHRNLVHVDADVLADLGHQLRNQLNAVVGAAGLLSTGAETSEERELAAIVEAGAEQVARIIDEWLDSATIESGEFELALHPFDVRSMVESCLGLVSEAAGAKSLDISFNAAPGVPKVVIGDSRRLEQILLTLLHSAVDRTNRGGIGVELSSDDRGGLVALQFKIRDTGRGVPARILRGALDGVTGPYDKLEPGDRLAVLSLRTTKQLIELMDGELRVEQGGVEAGPDAGTTFGFTILAEALPGAVATTLLTLEGMRVLVIAADPTEKRVLALQVEQWGANATSATPEDALGAIQMGRPFDIALIEHRAPAIDGLEISASLRAVRRAEQMPIVLISSMTPGPAEAEAADSGVIQATLTKPVPPRTLHDVMIQVGGRGAQPHSTQEVVPGALRVLIADDNALNQNLLKRLVSKLGHSVDVVSNGREAVAAVAQQPYDALLMDVLMPEMDGLVAAEAICRRWPRGNRPRLIALTAMAGPGDQERCLRAGFDDYMSKPIRLEDLTESLKAAVGYRTNRESAGL
;
A
#
# COMPACT_ATOMS: atom_id res chain seq x y z
N MET A 1 1.02 69.58 12.56
CA MET A 1 -0.11 69.02 11.78
C MET A 1 -0.12 69.74 10.45
N GLY A 2 0.02 69.01 9.35
CA GLY A 2 0.05 69.61 8.01
C GLY A 2 1.02 68.86 7.11
N GLU A 3 0.44 67.99 6.30
CA GLU A 3 1.03 67.17 5.24
C GLU A 3 1.92 67.99 4.29
N PHE A 4 2.97 67.37 3.77
CA PHE A 4 3.60 67.82 2.52
C PHE A 4 3.40 66.76 1.44
N ARG A 5 2.67 67.19 0.41
CA ARG A 5 2.38 66.47 -0.83
C ARG A 5 3.24 67.13 -1.89
N GLU A 6 4.11 66.37 -2.54
CA GLU A 6 4.65 66.75 -3.86
C GLU A 6 4.33 65.67 -4.87
N LEU A 7 3.75 66.12 -5.98
CA LEU A 7 3.35 65.36 -7.15
C LEU A 7 4.29 65.76 -8.29
N GLY A 8 4.83 64.77 -8.99
CA GLY A 8 5.05 64.91 -10.44
C GLY A 8 6.28 64.22 -11.01
N ALA A 9 6.06 63.08 -11.70
CA ALA A 9 6.43 62.83 -13.10
C ALA A 9 6.09 61.37 -13.53
N PRO A 10 5.82 61.08 -14.83
CA PRO A 10 4.90 60.04 -15.32
C PRO A 10 5.54 58.66 -15.60
N PRO A 11 4.74 57.62 -15.89
CA PRO A 11 5.21 56.23 -15.94
C PRO A 11 5.94 55.92 -17.24
N LYS A 12 7.00 55.11 -17.14
CA LYS A 12 7.66 54.48 -18.27
C LYS A 12 7.28 53.00 -18.35
N GLY A 13 6.63 52.66 -19.46
CA GLY A 13 6.98 51.50 -20.29
C GLY A 13 6.71 50.12 -19.72
N ASP A 14 5.54 49.62 -20.08
CA ASP A 14 5.13 48.21 -20.05
C ASP A 14 6.14 47.33 -20.81
N ALA A 15 6.89 46.51 -20.07
CA ALA A 15 7.65 45.38 -20.60
C ALA A 15 7.00 44.13 -20.02
N GLY A 16 6.25 43.44 -20.89
CA GLY A 16 5.34 42.35 -20.54
C GLY A 16 5.95 41.34 -19.56
N ASP A 17 5.43 41.39 -18.34
CA ASP A 17 5.52 40.33 -17.36
C ASP A 17 4.72 39.15 -17.94
N GLY A 18 5.42 38.19 -18.54
CA GLY A 18 4.85 36.90 -18.89
C GLY A 18 4.49 36.20 -17.60
N HIS A 19 3.29 36.49 -17.09
CA HIS A 19 2.72 35.93 -15.88
C HIS A 19 2.90 34.40 -15.89
N ARG A 20 3.95 33.96 -15.20
CA ARG A 20 4.04 32.62 -14.65
C ARG A 20 2.97 32.54 -13.57
N ASN A 21 1.76 32.16 -13.96
CA ASN A 21 0.83 31.55 -13.02
C ASN A 21 1.37 30.15 -12.70
N LEU A 22 2.43 30.09 -11.90
CA LEU A 22 2.70 28.93 -11.07
C LEU A 22 1.56 28.91 -10.06
N VAL A 23 0.49 28.19 -10.41
CA VAL A 23 -0.52 27.83 -9.44
C VAL A 23 0.18 26.90 -8.47
N HIS A 24 0.65 27.43 -7.34
CA HIS A 24 1.02 26.61 -6.20
C HIS A 24 -0.26 25.93 -5.75
N VAL A 25 -0.41 24.66 -6.13
CA VAL A 25 -1.42 23.81 -5.52
C VAL A 25 -0.75 23.21 -4.30
N ASP A 26 -1.32 23.42 -3.12
CA ASP A 26 -0.81 22.84 -1.88
C ASP A 26 -0.79 21.30 -2.02
N ALA A 27 0.26 20.66 -1.50
CA ALA A 27 0.39 19.19 -1.51
C ALA A 27 -0.84 18.51 -0.88
N ASP A 28 -1.41 19.16 0.13
CA ASP A 28 -2.67 18.75 0.77
C ASP A 28 -3.83 18.79 -0.22
N VAL A 29 -4.04 19.88 -0.96
CA VAL A 29 -5.13 19.98 -1.96
C VAL A 29 -4.96 18.96 -3.09
N LEU A 30 -3.71 18.62 -3.45
CA LEU A 30 -3.43 17.56 -4.42
C LEU A 30 -3.76 16.20 -3.84
N ALA A 31 -3.35 15.92 -2.60
CA ALA A 31 -3.79 14.76 -1.84
C ALA A 31 -5.32 14.61 -1.87
N ASP A 32 -6.05 15.71 -1.64
CA ASP A 32 -7.52 15.78 -1.57
C ASP A 32 -8.14 15.37 -2.90
N LEU A 33 -7.69 16.02 -3.97
CA LEU A 33 -8.27 15.79 -5.28
C LEU A 33 -7.95 14.39 -5.78
N GLY A 34 -6.71 13.97 -5.57
CA GLY A 34 -6.29 12.61 -5.82
C GLY A 34 -7.14 11.60 -5.09
N HIS A 35 -7.52 11.96 -3.87
CA HIS A 35 -8.39 11.16 -3.07
C HIS A 35 -9.74 10.92 -3.65
N GLN A 36 -10.44 12.01 -3.93
CA GLN A 36 -11.77 11.96 -4.47
C GLN A 36 -11.78 11.20 -5.80
N LEU A 37 -10.79 11.43 -6.66
CA LEU A 37 -10.70 10.79 -7.96
C LEU A 37 -10.42 9.28 -7.86
N ARG A 38 -9.46 8.84 -7.03
CA ARG A 38 -9.25 7.40 -6.76
C ARG A 38 -10.54 6.76 -6.29
N ASN A 39 -11.21 7.40 -5.34
CA ASN A 39 -12.43 6.87 -4.75
C ASN A 39 -13.54 6.56 -5.75
N GLN A 40 -13.76 7.48 -6.68
CA GLN A 40 -14.77 7.33 -7.72
C GLN A 40 -14.44 6.17 -8.66
N LEU A 41 -13.17 6.02 -9.06
CA LEU A 41 -12.76 4.94 -9.96
C LEU A 41 -12.82 3.57 -9.32
N ASN A 42 -12.47 3.51 -8.06
CA ASN A 42 -12.52 2.30 -7.27
C ASN A 42 -13.94 1.76 -7.12
N ALA A 43 -14.93 2.66 -6.96
CA ALA A 43 -16.33 2.29 -7.02
C ALA A 43 -16.72 1.74 -8.40
N VAL A 44 -16.17 2.30 -9.48
CA VAL A 44 -16.39 1.84 -10.86
C VAL A 44 -15.76 0.46 -11.11
N VAL A 45 -14.51 0.22 -10.69
CA VAL A 45 -13.84 -1.08 -10.77
C VAL A 45 -14.62 -2.14 -10.00
N GLY A 46 -14.98 -1.84 -8.74
CA GLY A 46 -15.76 -2.77 -7.92
C GLY A 46 -17.13 -3.10 -8.51
N ALA A 47 -17.81 -2.11 -9.10
CA ALA A 47 -19.08 -2.33 -9.80
C ALA A 47 -18.89 -3.17 -11.08
N ALA A 48 -17.83 -2.94 -11.84
CA ALA A 48 -17.49 -3.70 -13.05
C ALA A 48 -17.17 -5.16 -12.72
N GLY A 49 -16.38 -5.42 -11.68
CA GLY A 49 -16.07 -6.78 -11.22
C GLY A 49 -17.32 -7.55 -10.80
N LEU A 50 -18.26 -6.90 -10.10
CA LEU A 50 -19.54 -7.50 -9.73
C LEU A 50 -20.40 -7.84 -10.96
N LEU A 51 -20.45 -6.94 -11.94
CA LEU A 51 -21.14 -7.19 -13.22
C LEU A 51 -20.51 -8.35 -13.98
N SER A 52 -19.17 -8.44 -14.01
CA SER A 52 -18.44 -9.55 -14.64
C SER A 52 -18.77 -10.90 -14.00
N THR A 53 -18.81 -10.97 -12.66
CA THR A 53 -19.17 -12.21 -11.94
C THR A 53 -20.63 -12.64 -12.11
N GLY A 54 -21.53 -11.70 -12.41
CA GLY A 54 -22.95 -11.96 -12.62
C GLY A 54 -23.38 -12.09 -14.09
N ALA A 55 -22.44 -11.96 -15.04
CA ALA A 55 -22.74 -11.89 -16.47
C ALA A 55 -23.03 -13.26 -17.09
N GLU A 56 -24.21 -13.41 -17.69
CA GLU A 56 -24.63 -14.65 -18.36
C GLU A 56 -24.14 -14.70 -19.81
N THR A 57 -23.94 -13.54 -20.44
CA THR A 57 -23.56 -13.43 -21.86
C THR A 57 -22.10 -13.03 -22.06
N SER A 58 -21.57 -13.31 -23.27
CA SER A 58 -20.22 -12.88 -23.67
C SER A 58 -20.11 -11.37 -23.79
N GLU A 59 -21.18 -10.70 -24.21
CA GLU A 59 -21.23 -9.25 -24.43
C GLU A 59 -21.21 -8.48 -23.10
N GLU A 60 -21.88 -8.97 -22.05
CA GLU A 60 -21.82 -8.40 -20.70
C GLU A 60 -20.43 -8.54 -20.06
N ARG A 61 -19.75 -9.68 -20.27
CA ARG A 61 -18.36 -9.87 -19.81
C ARG A 61 -17.38 -8.96 -20.53
N GLU A 62 -17.57 -8.77 -21.84
CA GLU A 62 -16.76 -7.85 -22.64
C GLU A 62 -16.97 -6.38 -22.20
N LEU A 63 -18.21 -5.97 -21.96
CA LEU A 63 -18.53 -4.64 -21.44
C LEU A 63 -17.97 -4.41 -20.02
N ALA A 64 -18.05 -5.41 -19.14
CA ALA A 64 -17.45 -5.33 -17.81
C ALA A 64 -15.92 -5.18 -17.88
N ALA A 65 -15.26 -5.96 -18.74
CA ALA A 65 -13.82 -5.87 -18.96
C ALA A 65 -13.39 -4.49 -19.52
N ILE A 66 -14.19 -3.89 -20.41
CA ILE A 66 -13.94 -2.53 -20.93
C ILE A 66 -14.02 -1.48 -19.80
N VAL A 67 -15.02 -1.59 -18.92
CA VAL A 67 -15.19 -0.66 -17.79
C VAL A 67 -14.06 -0.82 -16.78
N GLU A 68 -13.68 -2.05 -16.47
CA GLU A 68 -12.59 -2.38 -15.54
C GLU A 68 -11.25 -1.85 -16.05
N ALA A 69 -10.89 -2.17 -17.30
CA ALA A 69 -9.67 -1.67 -17.94
C ALA A 69 -9.63 -0.13 -18.02
N GLY A 70 -10.78 0.49 -18.31
CA GLY A 70 -10.91 1.95 -18.34
C GLY A 70 -10.70 2.58 -16.96
N ALA A 71 -11.30 2.01 -15.91
CA ALA A 71 -11.19 2.54 -14.56
C ALA A 71 -9.79 2.36 -13.97
N GLU A 72 -9.13 1.22 -14.24
CA GLU A 72 -7.71 1.04 -13.91
C GLU A 72 -6.81 2.04 -14.63
N GLN A 73 -7.10 2.33 -15.91
CA GLN A 73 -6.34 3.30 -16.68
C GLN A 73 -6.45 4.70 -16.07
N VAL A 74 -7.64 5.13 -15.66
CA VAL A 74 -7.79 6.44 -15.01
C VAL A 74 -7.13 6.44 -13.62
N ALA A 75 -7.13 5.31 -12.90
CA ALA A 75 -6.49 5.22 -11.59
C ALA A 75 -4.98 5.45 -11.69
N ARG A 76 -4.34 4.81 -12.68
CA ARG A 76 -2.93 5.05 -13.01
C ARG A 76 -2.65 6.53 -13.35
N ILE A 77 -3.52 7.17 -14.14
CA ILE A 77 -3.38 8.59 -14.49
C ILE A 77 -3.38 9.48 -13.25
N ILE A 78 -4.29 9.20 -12.32
CA ILE A 78 -4.39 9.94 -11.08
C ILE A 78 -3.17 9.70 -10.20
N ASP A 79 -2.73 8.45 -10.05
CA ASP A 79 -1.53 8.10 -9.29
C ASP A 79 -0.30 8.86 -9.80
N GLU A 80 -0.10 8.88 -11.12
CA GLU A 80 1.02 9.57 -11.76
C GLU A 80 0.95 11.09 -11.56
N TRP A 81 -0.24 11.67 -11.62
CA TRP A 81 -0.44 13.10 -11.41
C TRP A 81 -0.20 13.52 -9.96
N LEU A 82 -0.63 12.69 -9.00
CA LEU A 82 -0.44 12.94 -7.58
C LEU A 82 1.00 12.75 -7.13
N ASP A 83 1.67 11.69 -7.60
CA ASP A 83 3.08 11.51 -7.30
C ASP A 83 3.89 12.68 -7.90
N SER A 84 3.59 13.14 -9.13
CA SER A 84 4.26 14.32 -9.71
C SER A 84 4.05 15.58 -8.86
N ALA A 85 2.82 15.80 -8.40
CA ALA A 85 2.43 16.92 -7.54
C ALA A 85 3.13 16.88 -6.17
N THR A 86 3.19 15.71 -5.54
CA THR A 86 3.80 15.50 -4.23
C THR A 86 5.32 15.68 -4.31
N ILE A 87 5.95 15.17 -5.37
CA ILE A 87 7.40 15.34 -5.55
C ILE A 87 7.75 16.81 -5.84
N GLU A 88 6.95 17.52 -6.65
CA GLU A 88 7.16 18.96 -6.93
C GLU A 88 7.01 19.83 -5.67
N SER A 89 6.30 19.36 -4.63
CA SER A 89 6.16 20.04 -3.35
C SER A 89 7.35 19.88 -2.39
N GLY A 90 8.20 18.86 -2.60
CA GLY A 90 9.40 18.61 -1.79
C GLY A 90 9.20 17.82 -0.48
N GLU A 91 8.00 17.34 -0.18
CA GLU A 91 7.66 16.62 1.08
C GLU A 91 7.76 15.07 0.99
N PHE A 92 8.51 14.53 0.04
CA PHE A 92 8.51 13.09 -0.26
C PHE A 92 9.60 12.30 0.51
N GLU A 93 9.22 11.24 1.24
CA GLU A 93 10.12 10.32 1.96
C GLU A 93 10.07 8.87 1.44
N LEU A 94 11.21 8.17 1.44
CA LEU A 94 11.36 6.78 0.99
C LEU A 94 11.18 5.76 2.13
N ALA A 95 10.50 4.64 1.85
CA ALA A 95 10.26 3.56 2.82
C ALA A 95 11.23 2.37 2.63
N LEU A 96 12.38 2.40 3.32
CA LEU A 96 13.50 1.48 3.10
C LEU A 96 13.32 0.12 3.82
N HIS A 97 13.32 -0.99 3.08
CA HIS A 97 13.20 -2.37 3.59
C HIS A 97 14.07 -3.38 2.83
N PRO A 98 14.46 -4.53 3.42
CA PRO A 98 15.14 -5.61 2.70
C PRO A 98 14.22 -6.31 1.68
N PHE A 99 14.68 -6.50 0.44
CA PHE A 99 13.95 -7.29 -0.56
C PHE A 99 14.89 -7.95 -1.58
N ASP A 100 14.42 -9.03 -2.22
CA ASP A 100 15.13 -9.67 -3.34
C ASP A 100 14.88 -8.90 -4.64
N VAL A 101 15.93 -8.25 -5.15
CA VAL A 101 15.84 -7.39 -6.34
C VAL A 101 15.52 -8.21 -7.58
N ARG A 102 16.08 -9.42 -7.70
CA ARG A 102 15.86 -10.28 -8.87
C ARG A 102 14.42 -10.77 -8.90
N SER A 103 13.92 -11.27 -7.76
CA SER A 103 12.53 -11.72 -7.66
C SER A 103 11.51 -10.59 -7.84
N MET A 104 11.85 -9.36 -7.44
CA MET A 104 10.99 -8.20 -7.71
C MET A 104 10.91 -7.90 -9.22
N VAL A 105 12.05 -7.86 -9.92
CA VAL A 105 12.06 -7.66 -11.39
C VAL A 105 11.30 -8.78 -12.09
N GLU A 106 11.50 -10.04 -11.68
CA GLU A 106 10.76 -11.19 -12.22
C GLU A 106 9.25 -11.07 -11.98
N SER A 107 8.84 -10.58 -10.80
CA SER A 107 7.41 -10.35 -10.49
C SER A 107 6.81 -9.27 -11.41
N CYS A 108 7.52 -8.16 -11.63
CA CYS A 108 7.11 -7.11 -12.56
C CYS A 108 6.96 -7.63 -13.99
N LEU A 109 7.90 -8.47 -14.44
CA LEU A 109 7.83 -9.11 -15.76
C LEU A 109 6.65 -10.08 -15.87
N GLY A 110 6.33 -10.79 -14.78
CA GLY A 110 5.15 -11.64 -14.69
C GLY A 110 3.85 -10.85 -14.88
N LEU A 111 3.74 -9.67 -14.28
CA LEU A 111 2.55 -8.81 -14.41
C LEU A 111 2.31 -8.32 -15.85
N VAL A 112 3.38 -8.07 -16.62
CA VAL A 112 3.26 -7.63 -18.03
C VAL A 112 3.26 -8.79 -19.03
N SER A 113 3.45 -10.03 -18.57
CA SER A 113 3.65 -11.20 -19.42
C SER A 113 2.43 -11.53 -20.28
N GLU A 114 1.22 -11.40 -19.75
CA GLU A 114 -0.02 -11.67 -20.49
C GLU A 114 -0.20 -10.67 -21.64
N ALA A 115 -0.03 -9.38 -21.35
CA ALA A 115 -0.14 -8.32 -22.35
C ALA A 115 0.94 -8.43 -23.45
N ALA A 116 2.16 -8.82 -23.08
CA ALA A 116 3.24 -9.09 -24.03
C ALA A 116 2.97 -10.36 -24.86
N GLY A 117 2.46 -11.43 -24.23
CA GLY A 117 2.11 -12.69 -24.86
C GLY A 117 0.97 -12.55 -25.87
N ALA A 118 -0.02 -11.70 -25.58
CA ALA A 118 -1.08 -11.35 -26.53
C ALA A 118 -0.56 -10.71 -27.83
N LYS A 119 0.62 -10.08 -27.77
CA LYS A 119 1.33 -9.50 -28.92
C LYS A 119 2.48 -10.39 -29.45
N SER A 120 2.65 -11.59 -28.89
CA SER A 120 3.75 -12.51 -29.21
C SER A 120 5.13 -11.86 -29.08
N LEU A 121 5.33 -11.04 -28.05
CA LEU A 121 6.61 -10.39 -27.76
C LEU A 121 7.49 -11.31 -26.91
N ASP A 122 8.78 -11.38 -27.23
CA ASP A 122 9.75 -12.08 -26.40
C ASP A 122 10.08 -11.22 -25.16
N ILE A 123 10.03 -11.81 -23.97
CA ILE A 123 10.51 -11.18 -22.73
C ILE A 123 11.82 -11.84 -22.31
N SER A 124 12.82 -11.02 -21.98
CA SER A 124 14.09 -11.49 -21.45
C SER A 124 14.50 -10.72 -20.20
N PHE A 125 15.13 -11.43 -19.26
CA PHE A 125 15.73 -10.85 -18.06
C PHE A 125 17.14 -11.41 -17.89
N ASN A 126 18.11 -10.53 -17.68
CA ASN A 126 19.48 -10.90 -17.39
C ASN A 126 20.03 -10.05 -16.26
N ALA A 127 20.46 -10.70 -15.17
CA ALA A 127 21.04 -10.02 -14.03
C ALA A 127 22.49 -10.45 -13.82
N ALA A 128 23.42 -9.49 -13.85
CA ALA A 128 24.85 -9.71 -13.77
C ALA A 128 25.23 -10.47 -12.48
N PRO A 129 26.30 -11.28 -12.50
CA PRO A 129 26.69 -12.10 -11.34
C PRO A 129 27.02 -11.28 -10.08
N GLY A 130 27.47 -10.03 -10.24
CA GLY A 130 27.82 -9.13 -9.12
C GLY A 130 26.63 -8.50 -8.41
N VAL A 131 25.40 -8.67 -8.94
CA VAL A 131 24.21 -8.06 -8.35
C VAL A 131 23.88 -8.74 -7.02
N PRO A 132 23.83 -7.99 -5.90
CA PRO A 132 23.46 -8.54 -4.61
C PRO A 132 22.04 -9.09 -4.69
N LYS A 133 21.82 -10.25 -4.08
CA LYS A 133 20.51 -10.89 -4.08
C LYS A 133 19.49 -10.03 -3.33
N VAL A 134 19.90 -9.47 -2.19
CA VAL A 134 19.04 -8.66 -1.32
C VAL A 134 19.64 -7.28 -1.12
N VAL A 135 18.79 -6.27 -1.21
CA VAL A 135 19.14 -4.89 -0.89
C VAL A 135 18.11 -4.27 0.05
N ILE A 136 18.51 -3.22 0.76
CA ILE A 136 17.62 -2.35 1.52
C ILE A 136 17.27 -1.14 0.65
N GLY A 137 15.98 -0.93 0.39
CA GLY A 137 15.48 0.15 -0.44
C GLY A 137 13.95 0.19 -0.44
N ASP A 138 13.37 1.16 -1.16
CA ASP A 138 11.92 1.22 -1.34
C ASP A 138 11.50 0.35 -2.54
N SER A 139 11.10 -0.89 -2.25
CA SER A 139 10.71 -1.87 -3.27
C SER A 139 9.48 -1.43 -4.06
N ARG A 140 8.56 -0.69 -3.43
CA ARG A 140 7.31 -0.25 -4.06
C ARG A 140 7.57 0.84 -5.10
N ARG A 141 8.43 1.81 -4.78
CA ARG A 141 8.80 2.85 -5.74
C ARG A 141 9.63 2.29 -6.89
N LEU A 142 10.49 1.31 -6.60
CA LEU A 142 11.21 0.58 -7.65
C LEU A 142 10.26 -0.22 -8.56
N GLU A 143 9.29 -0.93 -7.99
CA GLU A 143 8.25 -1.65 -8.74
C GLU A 143 7.45 -0.68 -9.62
N GLN A 144 7.07 0.48 -9.10
CA GLN A 144 6.39 1.54 -9.83
C GLN A 144 7.21 2.00 -11.05
N ILE A 145 8.48 2.35 -10.86
CA ILE A 145 9.40 2.75 -11.93
C ILE A 145 9.46 1.64 -13.01
N LEU A 146 9.66 0.39 -12.59
CA LEU A 146 9.78 -0.75 -13.50
C LEU A 146 8.48 -0.97 -14.29
N LEU A 147 7.33 -1.01 -13.63
CA LEU A 147 6.03 -1.23 -14.27
C LEU A 147 5.68 -0.11 -15.25
N THR A 148 5.94 1.16 -14.92
CA THR A 148 5.72 2.28 -15.84
C THR A 148 6.55 2.11 -17.13
N LEU A 149 7.83 1.77 -16.99
CA LEU A 149 8.72 1.59 -18.15
C LEU A 149 8.38 0.32 -18.95
N LEU A 150 8.03 -0.79 -18.27
CA LEU A 150 7.63 -2.05 -18.91
C LEU A 150 6.30 -1.94 -19.65
N HIS A 151 5.28 -1.32 -19.06
CA HIS A 151 4.02 -1.07 -19.76
C HIS A 151 4.24 -0.21 -21.01
N SER A 152 5.03 0.85 -20.91
CA SER A 152 5.39 1.67 -22.08
C SER A 152 6.12 0.86 -23.15
N ALA A 153 7.00 -0.07 -22.77
CA ALA A 153 7.67 -0.98 -23.70
C ALA A 153 6.69 -1.92 -24.40
N VAL A 154 5.76 -2.54 -23.68
CA VAL A 154 4.71 -3.41 -24.23
C VAL A 154 3.77 -2.63 -25.16
N ASP A 155 3.37 -1.42 -24.79
CA ASP A 155 2.45 -0.60 -25.57
C ASP A 155 3.03 -0.16 -26.92
N ARG A 156 4.35 0.02 -26.98
CA ARG A 156 5.05 0.55 -28.17
C ARG A 156 5.66 -0.52 -29.05
N THR A 157 5.71 -1.76 -28.58
CA THR A 157 6.29 -2.89 -29.30
C THR A 157 5.18 -3.75 -29.86
N ASN A 158 5.16 -3.92 -31.18
CA ASN A 158 4.19 -4.80 -31.87
C ASN A 158 4.83 -6.11 -32.31
N ARG A 159 6.15 -6.15 -32.49
CA ARG A 159 6.94 -7.32 -32.90
C ARG A 159 8.34 -7.21 -32.30
N GLY A 160 8.98 -8.35 -32.04
CA GLY A 160 10.30 -8.42 -31.41
C GLY A 160 10.17 -8.71 -29.92
N GLY A 161 10.82 -7.91 -29.07
CA GLY A 161 10.85 -8.22 -27.65
C GLY A 161 11.25 -7.08 -26.72
N ILE A 162 11.18 -7.39 -25.44
CA ILE A 162 11.49 -6.53 -24.31
C ILE A 162 12.56 -7.23 -23.47
N GLY A 163 13.60 -6.51 -23.12
CA GLY A 163 14.71 -7.01 -22.31
C GLY A 163 14.95 -6.15 -21.09
N VAL A 164 15.19 -6.79 -19.95
CA VAL A 164 15.65 -6.12 -18.72
C VAL A 164 17.03 -6.63 -18.38
N GLU A 165 18.01 -5.73 -18.32
CA GLU A 165 19.35 -6.01 -17.79
C GLU A 165 19.50 -5.36 -16.42
N LEU A 166 20.03 -6.11 -15.45
CA LEU A 166 20.33 -5.64 -14.11
C LEU A 166 21.82 -5.84 -13.83
N SER A 167 22.49 -4.78 -13.40
CA SER A 167 23.90 -4.84 -12.97
C SER A 167 24.10 -4.01 -11.71
N SER A 168 25.27 -4.12 -11.10
CA SER A 168 25.60 -3.43 -9.85
C SER A 168 27.03 -2.97 -9.85
N ASP A 169 27.26 -1.80 -9.28
CA ASP A 169 28.60 -1.27 -8.98
C ASP A 169 28.71 -0.95 -7.49
N ASP A 170 29.82 -1.34 -6.87
CA ASP A 170 30.12 -0.98 -5.48
C ASP A 170 30.52 0.50 -5.39
N ARG A 171 29.89 1.22 -4.46
CA ARG A 171 30.07 2.65 -4.16
C ARG A 171 30.50 2.85 -2.70
N GLY A 172 31.43 2.04 -2.21
CA GLY A 172 32.11 2.31 -0.93
C GLY A 172 31.20 2.15 0.28
N GLY A 173 30.38 1.08 0.28
CA GLY A 173 29.45 0.74 1.37
C GLY A 173 27.98 0.69 0.92
N LEU A 174 27.65 1.35 -0.19
CA LEU A 174 26.38 1.23 -0.90
C LEU A 174 26.60 0.57 -2.26
N VAL A 175 25.54 0.01 -2.83
CA VAL A 175 25.55 -0.58 -4.16
C VAL A 175 24.67 0.27 -5.09
N ALA A 176 25.27 0.74 -6.18
CA ALA A 176 24.53 1.35 -7.27
C ALA A 176 23.97 0.23 -8.16
N LEU A 177 22.67 -0.02 -8.07
CA LEU A 177 21.97 -0.93 -8.97
C LEU A 177 21.66 -0.20 -10.27
N GLN A 178 21.99 -0.81 -11.40
CA GLN A 178 21.74 -0.26 -12.73
C GLN A 178 20.75 -1.16 -13.47
N PHE A 179 19.64 -0.57 -13.87
CA PHE A 179 18.58 -1.20 -14.63
C PHE A 179 18.62 -0.69 -16.06
N LYS A 180 18.43 -1.59 -17.02
CA LYS A 180 18.32 -1.23 -18.42
C LYS A 180 17.14 -1.96 -19.05
N ILE A 181 16.09 -1.22 -19.36
CA ILE A 181 14.88 -1.73 -20.00
C ILE A 181 14.96 -1.37 -21.48
N ARG A 182 15.01 -2.38 -22.34
CA ARG A 182 15.09 -2.24 -23.79
C ARG A 182 13.84 -2.79 -24.44
N ASP A 183 13.30 -2.06 -25.40
CA ASP A 183 12.26 -2.53 -26.32
C ASP A 183 12.74 -2.45 -27.77
N THR A 184 12.14 -3.23 -28.67
CA THR A 184 12.38 -3.18 -30.12
C THR A 184 11.24 -2.50 -30.87
N GLY A 185 10.49 -1.64 -30.19
CA GLY A 185 9.32 -0.97 -30.74
C GLY A 185 9.66 0.29 -31.53
N ARG A 186 8.62 1.08 -31.80
CA ARG A 186 8.67 2.33 -32.60
C ARG A 186 9.41 3.50 -31.95
N GLY A 187 10.05 3.28 -30.79
CA GLY A 187 10.64 4.34 -29.99
C GLY A 187 9.63 5.23 -29.26
N VAL A 188 10.11 6.01 -28.30
CA VAL A 188 9.34 7.09 -27.66
C VAL A 188 9.47 8.37 -28.50
N PRO A 189 8.37 8.99 -28.95
CA PRO A 189 8.42 10.24 -29.71
C PRO A 189 9.27 11.32 -29.04
N ALA A 190 10.13 12.01 -29.80
CA ALA A 190 11.03 13.04 -29.29
C ALA A 190 10.32 14.16 -28.51
N ARG A 191 9.05 14.45 -28.85
CA ARG A 191 8.21 15.41 -28.13
C ARG A 191 7.90 14.98 -26.68
N ILE A 192 7.73 13.68 -26.43
CA ILE A 192 7.51 13.13 -25.09
C ILE A 192 8.81 13.22 -24.29
N LEU A 193 9.93 12.79 -24.88
CA LEU A 193 11.24 12.82 -24.21
C LEU A 193 11.66 14.25 -23.83
N ARG A 194 11.54 15.22 -24.75
CA ARG A 194 11.85 16.62 -24.46
C ARG A 194 10.95 17.19 -23.37
N GLY A 195 9.66 16.87 -23.39
CA GLY A 195 8.71 17.32 -22.38
C GLY A 195 8.99 16.74 -20.99
N ALA A 196 9.41 15.48 -20.92
CA ALA A 196 9.67 14.80 -19.66
C ALA A 196 11.06 15.10 -19.07
N LEU A 197 12.11 15.14 -19.89
CA LEU A 197 13.51 15.12 -19.44
C LEU A 197 14.20 16.49 -19.41
N ASP A 198 13.92 17.36 -20.39
CA ASP A 198 14.67 18.62 -20.60
C ASP A 198 14.08 19.82 -19.82
N GLY A 199 12.94 19.64 -19.15
CA GLY A 199 12.28 20.70 -18.37
C GLY A 199 11.78 21.89 -19.19
N VAL A 200 11.91 21.86 -20.53
CA VAL A 200 11.40 22.91 -21.41
C VAL A 200 9.89 22.77 -21.53
N THR A 201 9.17 23.67 -20.85
CA THR A 201 7.72 23.84 -20.98
C THR A 201 7.37 24.37 -22.38
N GLY A 202 7.44 23.51 -23.39
CA GLY A 202 6.72 23.72 -24.64
C GLY A 202 5.20 23.69 -24.38
N PRO A 203 4.36 24.17 -25.32
CA PRO A 203 2.93 24.30 -25.07
C PRO A 203 2.30 22.92 -24.87
N TYR A 204 2.12 22.51 -23.61
CA TYR A 204 1.40 21.30 -23.19
C TYR A 204 0.04 21.18 -23.87
N ASP A 205 -0.57 22.31 -24.19
CA ASP A 205 -1.87 22.44 -24.83
C ASP A 205 -1.94 21.85 -26.24
N LYS A 206 -0.79 21.62 -26.90
CA LYS A 206 -0.73 21.08 -28.27
C LYS A 206 -0.43 19.58 -28.34
N LEU A 207 -0.20 18.92 -27.21
CA LEU A 207 0.00 17.48 -27.16
C LEU A 207 -1.35 16.75 -27.13
N GLU A 208 -1.43 15.61 -27.81
CA GLU A 208 -2.56 14.68 -27.70
C GLU A 208 -2.70 14.20 -26.24
N PRO A 209 -3.92 13.89 -25.76
CA PRO A 209 -4.15 13.45 -24.38
C PRO A 209 -3.23 12.31 -23.92
N GLY A 210 -3.00 11.30 -24.76
CA GLY A 210 -2.11 10.17 -24.45
C GLY A 210 -0.63 10.56 -24.37
N ASP A 211 -0.19 11.55 -25.16
CA ASP A 211 1.19 12.04 -25.10
C ASP A 211 1.43 12.88 -23.84
N ARG A 212 0.43 13.62 -23.37
CA ARG A 212 0.51 14.37 -22.09
C ARG A 212 0.70 13.43 -20.91
N LEU A 213 -0.06 12.35 -20.88
CA LEU A 213 0.08 11.33 -19.84
C LEU A 213 1.49 10.73 -19.85
N ALA A 214 1.98 10.28 -21.01
CA ALA A 214 3.32 9.71 -21.12
C ALA A 214 4.44 10.68 -20.69
N VAL A 215 4.28 11.99 -20.91
CA VAL A 215 5.22 13.02 -20.42
C VAL A 215 5.22 13.08 -18.89
N LEU A 216 4.04 13.01 -18.28
CA LEU A 216 3.87 13.02 -16.83
C LEU A 216 4.46 11.77 -16.17
N SER A 217 4.09 10.57 -16.65
CA SER A 217 4.60 9.30 -16.11
C SER A 217 6.12 9.26 -16.12
N LEU A 218 6.73 9.68 -17.23
CA LEU A 218 8.18 9.66 -17.39
C LEU A 218 8.88 10.73 -16.53
N ARG A 219 8.24 11.87 -16.29
CA ARG A 219 8.73 12.88 -15.36
C ARG A 219 8.71 12.37 -13.92
N THR A 220 7.60 11.81 -13.46
CA THR A 220 7.48 11.20 -12.13
C THR A 220 8.51 10.09 -11.96
N THR A 221 8.70 9.26 -12.99
CA THR A 221 9.73 8.21 -13.01
C THR A 221 11.13 8.80 -12.81
N LYS A 222 11.48 9.87 -13.54
CA LYS A 222 12.77 10.57 -13.38
C LYS A 222 12.95 11.10 -11.97
N GLN A 223 11.93 11.74 -11.42
CA GLN A 223 11.96 12.32 -10.08
C GLN A 223 12.11 11.26 -8.98
N LEU A 224 11.40 10.13 -9.08
CA LEU A 224 11.54 9.00 -8.14
C LEU A 224 12.96 8.41 -8.19
N ILE A 225 13.53 8.29 -9.40
CA ILE A 225 14.92 7.85 -9.58
C ILE A 225 15.90 8.82 -8.90
N GLU A 226 15.71 10.13 -9.08
CA GLU A 226 16.53 11.16 -8.44
C GLU A 226 16.42 11.11 -6.90
N LEU A 227 15.22 10.86 -6.36
CA LEU A 227 14.99 10.67 -4.92
C LEU A 227 15.69 9.41 -4.37
N MET A 228 15.85 8.37 -5.19
CA MET A 228 16.61 7.16 -4.85
C MET A 228 18.12 7.30 -5.14
N ASP A 229 18.64 8.54 -5.15
CA ASP A 229 20.02 8.92 -5.46
C ASP A 229 20.53 8.35 -6.79
N GLY A 230 19.62 8.33 -7.77
CA GLY A 230 19.81 7.73 -9.08
C GLY A 230 19.88 8.72 -10.24
N GLU A 231 20.13 8.18 -11.43
CA GLU A 231 20.11 8.93 -12.70
C GLU A 231 19.33 8.13 -13.75
N LEU A 232 18.43 8.79 -14.50
CA LEU A 232 17.73 8.23 -15.67
C LEU A 232 18.38 8.69 -16.97
N ARG A 233 18.65 7.74 -17.87
CA ARG A 233 19.20 7.93 -19.22
C ARG A 233 18.31 7.24 -20.25
N VAL A 234 18.18 7.86 -21.41
CA VAL A 234 17.39 7.31 -22.52
C VAL A 234 18.23 7.28 -23.77
N GLU A 235 18.35 6.09 -24.36
CA GLU A 235 18.97 5.87 -25.65
C GLU A 235 17.91 5.38 -26.64
N GLN A 236 17.86 6.00 -27.81
CA GLN A 236 17.01 5.53 -28.92
C GLN A 236 17.90 5.28 -30.12
N GLY A 237 17.63 4.20 -30.86
CA GLY A 237 18.20 4.11 -32.19
C GLY A 237 17.60 5.25 -33.02
N GLY A 238 18.46 6.14 -33.51
CA GLY A 238 18.03 7.34 -34.24
C GLY A 238 17.18 7.01 -35.47
N VAL A 239 16.61 8.03 -36.11
CA VAL A 239 15.79 7.89 -37.33
C VAL A 239 16.53 7.12 -38.45
N GLU A 240 17.86 7.06 -38.40
CA GLU A 240 18.71 6.28 -39.32
C GLU A 240 18.65 4.75 -39.10
N ALA A 241 18.23 4.27 -37.93
CA ALA A 241 18.19 2.85 -37.56
C ALA A 241 16.88 2.14 -37.99
N GLY A 242 15.94 2.85 -38.63
CA GLY A 242 14.68 2.31 -39.14
C GLY A 242 13.52 2.33 -38.12
N PRO A 243 12.30 1.92 -38.52
CA PRO A 243 11.08 2.02 -37.72
C PRO A 243 11.03 1.12 -36.47
N ASP A 244 11.99 0.21 -36.30
CA ASP A 244 12.07 -0.79 -35.21
C ASP A 244 13.34 -0.58 -34.34
N ALA A 245 13.82 0.66 -34.26
CA ALA A 245 15.07 1.00 -33.58
C ALA A 245 15.00 0.95 -32.03
N GLY A 246 13.79 0.84 -31.47
CA GLY A 246 13.58 0.62 -30.04
C GLY A 246 13.88 1.81 -29.13
N THR A 247 13.53 1.66 -27.85
CA THR A 247 14.01 2.54 -26.77
C THR A 247 14.79 1.72 -25.75
N THR A 248 15.83 2.31 -25.19
CA THR A 248 16.54 1.79 -24.03
C THR A 248 16.47 2.83 -22.92
N PHE A 249 15.75 2.52 -21.86
CA PHE A 249 15.74 3.28 -20.61
C PHE A 249 16.77 2.66 -19.66
N GLY A 250 17.85 3.39 -19.40
CA GLY A 250 18.84 3.02 -18.39
C GLY A 250 18.64 3.88 -17.15
N PHE A 251 18.49 3.29 -15.97
CA PHE A 251 18.49 4.07 -14.73
C PHE A 251 19.31 3.41 -13.63
N THR A 252 19.70 4.23 -12.67
CA THR A 252 20.44 3.77 -11.49
C THR A 252 19.66 4.09 -10.22
N ILE A 253 19.83 3.28 -9.17
CA ILE A 253 19.42 3.62 -7.80
C ILE A 253 20.54 3.26 -6.85
N LEU A 254 20.61 3.96 -5.72
CA LEU A 254 21.53 3.62 -4.64
C LEU A 254 20.80 2.82 -3.57
N ALA A 255 21.37 1.68 -3.17
CA ALA A 255 20.78 0.82 -2.16
C ALA A 255 21.86 0.18 -1.27
N GLU A 256 21.50 -0.25 -0.06
CA GLU A 256 22.43 -0.98 0.82
C GLU A 256 22.35 -2.48 0.51
N ALA A 257 23.48 -3.16 0.30
CA ALA A 257 23.50 -4.60 0.02
C ALA A 257 23.58 -5.44 1.28
N LEU A 258 22.75 -6.47 1.36
CA LEU A 258 22.76 -7.44 2.47
C LEU A 258 23.66 -8.65 2.13
N PRO A 259 24.58 -9.08 3.02
CA PRO A 259 25.46 -10.22 2.78
C PRO A 259 24.71 -11.54 2.55
N GLY A 260 25.17 -12.36 1.61
CA GLY A 260 24.46 -13.56 1.11
C GLY A 260 24.04 -14.62 2.13
N ALA A 261 24.82 -14.81 3.22
CA ALA A 261 24.45 -15.74 4.30
C ALA A 261 23.32 -15.18 5.17
N VAL A 262 23.35 -13.88 5.46
CA VAL A 262 22.30 -13.17 6.21
C VAL A 262 21.05 -13.06 5.35
N ALA A 263 21.21 -12.80 4.05
CA ALA A 263 20.13 -12.74 3.06
C ALA A 263 19.38 -14.07 2.88
N THR A 264 20.08 -15.21 2.83
CA THR A 264 19.42 -16.52 2.70
C THR A 264 18.69 -16.91 3.99
N THR A 265 19.29 -16.69 5.17
CA THR A 265 18.63 -16.94 6.46
C THR A 265 17.45 -16.01 6.73
N LEU A 266 17.46 -14.80 6.16
CA LEU A 266 16.32 -13.87 6.21
C LEU A 266 15.24 -14.18 5.14
N LEU A 267 15.45 -15.17 4.26
CA LEU A 267 14.53 -15.48 3.16
C LEU A 267 14.13 -16.96 3.05
N THR A 268 14.73 -17.88 3.82
CA THR A 268 14.37 -19.32 3.82
C THR A 268 14.05 -19.82 5.22
N LEU A 269 13.02 -20.66 5.33
CA LEU A 269 12.63 -21.34 6.56
C LEU A 269 13.28 -22.74 6.67
N GLU A 270 14.40 -22.93 5.96
CA GLU A 270 14.99 -24.24 5.71
C GLU A 270 15.46 -24.91 7.01
N GLY A 271 14.94 -26.10 7.28
CA GLY A 271 15.24 -26.85 8.50
C GLY A 271 14.55 -26.34 9.78
N MET A 272 13.77 -25.25 9.72
CA MET A 272 12.93 -24.82 10.84
C MET A 272 11.88 -25.88 11.15
N ARG A 273 11.73 -26.23 12.43
CA ARG A 273 10.73 -27.19 12.90
C ARG A 273 9.47 -26.43 13.30
N VAL A 274 8.47 -26.48 12.44
CA VAL A 274 7.22 -25.72 12.58
C VAL A 274 6.15 -26.63 13.18
N LEU A 275 5.60 -26.26 14.33
CA LEU A 275 4.45 -26.94 14.91
C LEU A 275 3.17 -26.31 14.33
N VAL A 276 2.30 -27.09 13.69
CA VAL A 276 1.03 -26.60 13.12
C VAL A 276 -0.15 -27.19 13.87
N ILE A 277 -0.95 -26.32 14.48
CA ILE A 277 -2.16 -26.69 15.22
C ILE A 277 -3.33 -25.96 14.57
N ALA A 278 -4.33 -26.71 14.11
CA ALA A 278 -5.53 -26.18 13.48
C ALA A 278 -6.73 -27.10 13.78
N ALA A 279 -7.94 -26.54 13.80
CA ALA A 279 -9.19 -27.26 13.97
C ALA A 279 -9.57 -28.05 12.72
N ASP A 280 -9.43 -27.44 11.54
CA ASP A 280 -9.78 -28.10 10.28
C ASP A 280 -8.62 -28.95 9.73
N PRO A 281 -8.82 -30.25 9.44
CA PRO A 281 -7.78 -31.10 8.87
C PRO A 281 -7.24 -30.63 7.52
N THR A 282 -8.08 -29.99 6.71
CA THR A 282 -7.72 -29.45 5.39
C THR A 282 -6.84 -28.22 5.55
N GLU A 283 -7.24 -27.27 6.40
CA GLU A 283 -6.44 -26.07 6.67
C GLU A 283 -5.11 -26.41 7.34
N LYS A 284 -5.13 -27.38 8.28
CA LYS A 284 -3.91 -27.94 8.88
C LYS A 284 -2.95 -28.46 7.81
N ARG A 285 -3.47 -29.18 6.82
CA ARG A 285 -2.68 -29.74 5.73
C ARG A 285 -2.18 -28.66 4.77
N VAL A 286 -3.00 -27.65 4.47
CA VAL A 286 -2.62 -26.52 3.60
C VAL A 286 -1.49 -25.71 4.23
N LEU A 287 -1.61 -25.32 5.51
CA LEU A 287 -0.57 -24.60 6.23
C LEU A 287 0.73 -25.41 6.34
N ALA A 288 0.63 -26.72 6.63
CA ALA A 288 1.79 -27.60 6.67
C ALA A 288 2.48 -27.70 5.29
N LEU A 289 1.72 -27.91 4.21
CA LEU A 289 2.25 -27.93 2.84
C LEU A 289 2.94 -26.62 2.46
N GLN A 290 2.36 -25.50 2.86
CA GLN A 290 2.85 -24.17 2.54
C GLN A 290 4.20 -23.88 3.21
N VAL A 291 4.37 -24.24 4.48
CA VAL A 291 5.68 -24.09 5.15
C VAL A 291 6.70 -25.14 4.70
N GLU A 292 6.25 -26.36 4.35
CA GLU A 292 7.07 -27.39 3.73
C GLU A 292 7.64 -26.93 2.38
N GLN A 293 6.86 -26.19 1.58
CA GLN A 293 7.32 -25.59 0.32
C GLN A 293 8.43 -24.54 0.52
N TRP A 294 8.49 -23.91 1.69
CA TRP A 294 9.55 -22.95 2.07
C TRP A 294 10.76 -23.62 2.73
N GLY A 295 10.81 -24.95 2.77
CA GLY A 295 11.92 -25.75 3.30
C GLY A 295 11.82 -26.08 4.79
N ALA A 296 10.73 -25.70 5.46
CA ALA A 296 10.52 -26.01 6.87
C ALA A 296 9.99 -27.43 7.09
N ASN A 297 10.27 -28.01 8.25
CA ASN A 297 9.70 -29.28 8.69
C ASN A 297 8.42 -29.04 9.48
N ALA A 298 7.27 -29.18 8.84
CA ALA A 298 5.98 -29.07 9.51
C ALA A 298 5.64 -30.32 10.33
N THR A 299 5.13 -30.13 11.54
CA THR A 299 4.52 -31.19 12.35
C THR A 299 3.10 -30.77 12.69
N SER A 300 2.14 -31.38 12.01
CA SER A 300 0.71 -31.22 12.27
C SER A 300 0.31 -32.00 13.53
N ALA A 301 -0.24 -31.33 14.54
CA ALA A 301 -0.59 -31.96 15.82
C ALA A 301 -1.99 -31.57 16.30
N THR A 302 -2.55 -32.37 17.21
CA THR A 302 -3.63 -31.93 18.10
C THR A 302 -3.02 -31.16 19.28
N PRO A 303 -3.80 -30.38 20.04
CA PRO A 303 -3.31 -29.70 21.25
C PRO A 303 -2.64 -30.66 22.26
N GLU A 304 -3.24 -31.83 22.48
CA GLU A 304 -2.73 -32.85 23.40
C GLU A 304 -1.40 -33.45 22.90
N ASP A 305 -1.34 -33.78 21.60
CA ASP A 305 -0.12 -34.30 20.98
C ASP A 305 1.02 -33.28 21.01
N ALA A 306 0.70 -32.00 20.78
CA ALA A 306 1.65 -30.90 20.81
C ALA A 306 2.28 -30.75 22.20
N LEU A 307 1.45 -30.74 23.25
CA LEU A 307 1.93 -30.67 24.64
C LEU A 307 2.78 -31.88 25.02
N GLY A 308 2.32 -33.09 24.68
CA GLY A 308 3.06 -34.33 24.92
C GLY A 308 4.42 -34.33 24.22
N ALA A 309 4.47 -33.92 22.95
CA ALA A 309 5.71 -33.82 22.19
C ALA A 309 6.72 -32.85 22.83
N ILE A 310 6.26 -31.66 23.26
CA ILE A 310 7.12 -30.65 23.88
C ILE A 310 7.63 -31.12 25.25
N GLN A 311 6.78 -31.76 26.06
CA GLN A 311 7.16 -32.32 27.37
C GLN A 311 8.18 -33.45 27.23
N MET A 312 8.08 -34.27 26.18
CA MET A 312 9.08 -35.30 25.84
C MET A 312 10.40 -34.71 25.30
N GLY A 313 10.50 -33.39 25.19
CA GLY A 313 11.71 -32.71 24.74
C GLY A 313 11.85 -32.59 23.23
N ARG A 314 10.79 -32.84 22.44
CA ARG A 314 10.85 -32.55 21.01
C ARG A 314 11.06 -31.04 20.80
N PRO A 315 12.02 -30.67 19.94
CA PRO A 315 12.32 -29.26 19.68
C PRO A 315 11.47 -28.73 18.51
N PHE A 316 10.92 -27.53 18.69
CA PHE A 316 10.22 -26.75 17.67
C PHE A 316 10.76 -25.32 17.69
N ASP A 317 10.93 -24.72 16.53
CA ASP A 317 11.51 -23.38 16.36
C ASP A 317 10.43 -22.30 16.25
N ILE A 318 9.22 -22.68 15.82
CA ILE A 318 8.05 -21.80 15.75
C ILE A 318 6.77 -22.63 15.82
N ALA A 319 5.70 -22.10 16.38
CA ALA A 319 4.38 -22.72 16.34
C ALA A 319 3.38 -21.82 15.62
N LEU A 320 2.69 -22.38 14.63
CA LEU A 320 1.52 -21.80 13.96
C LEU A 320 0.27 -22.39 14.59
N ILE A 321 -0.47 -21.57 15.34
CA ILE A 321 -1.62 -22.04 16.11
C ILE A 321 -2.86 -21.33 15.60
N GLU A 322 -3.83 -22.10 15.10
CA GLU A 322 -5.12 -21.58 14.73
C GLU A 322 -5.90 -21.16 15.98
N HIS A 323 -6.49 -19.97 15.91
CA HIS A 323 -7.52 -19.54 16.84
C HIS A 323 -8.86 -19.48 16.10
N ARG A 324 -9.75 -20.43 16.42
CA ARG A 324 -11.11 -20.55 15.85
C ARG A 324 -12.06 -21.10 16.90
N ALA A 325 -12.31 -20.33 17.95
CA ALA A 325 -13.27 -20.70 18.99
C ALA A 325 -14.70 -20.83 18.39
N PRO A 326 -15.51 -21.81 18.84
CA PRO A 326 -15.24 -22.79 19.89
C PRO A 326 -14.52 -24.06 19.41
N ALA A 327 -14.20 -24.18 18.12
CA ALA A 327 -13.62 -25.40 17.56
C ALA A 327 -12.17 -25.63 18.02
N ILE A 328 -11.38 -24.57 18.14
CA ILE A 328 -10.03 -24.61 18.72
C ILE A 328 -9.69 -23.27 19.37
N ASP A 329 -9.31 -23.33 20.65
CA ASP A 329 -8.85 -22.15 21.39
C ASP A 329 -7.32 -22.05 21.31
N GLY A 330 -6.85 -21.37 20.27
CA GLY A 330 -5.43 -21.14 20.07
C GLY A 330 -4.73 -20.42 21.23
N LEU A 331 -5.45 -19.67 22.07
CA LEU A 331 -4.87 -18.91 23.18
C LEU A 331 -4.66 -19.79 24.42
N GLU A 332 -5.65 -20.62 24.76
CA GLU A 332 -5.51 -21.62 25.81
C GLU A 332 -4.36 -22.59 25.50
N ILE A 333 -4.25 -22.99 24.23
CA ILE A 333 -3.15 -23.81 23.73
C ILE A 333 -1.83 -23.06 23.88
N SER A 334 -1.76 -21.80 23.44
CA SER A 334 -0.54 -20.98 23.54
C SER A 334 -0.08 -20.82 24.98
N ALA A 335 -1.00 -20.53 25.91
CA ALA A 335 -0.71 -20.41 27.34
C ALA A 335 -0.20 -21.74 27.93
N SER A 336 -0.82 -22.86 27.56
CA SER A 336 -0.40 -24.20 27.98
C SER A 336 1.00 -24.55 27.49
N LEU A 337 1.34 -24.19 26.24
CA LEU A 337 2.68 -24.41 25.69
C LEU A 337 3.72 -23.51 26.38
N ARG A 338 3.35 -22.28 26.75
CA ARG A 338 4.21 -21.33 27.47
C ARG A 338 4.60 -21.78 28.87
N ALA A 339 3.76 -22.60 29.52
CA ALA A 339 4.12 -23.24 30.79
C ALA A 339 5.33 -24.19 30.67
N VAL A 340 5.65 -24.68 29.47
CA VAL A 340 6.69 -25.68 29.22
C VAL A 340 7.85 -25.14 28.36
N ARG A 341 7.61 -24.10 27.55
CA ARG A 341 8.61 -23.49 26.65
C ARG A 341 8.52 -21.97 26.65
N ARG A 342 9.69 -21.32 26.78
CA ARG A 342 9.77 -19.86 26.75
C ARG A 342 9.61 -19.29 25.35
N ALA A 343 9.21 -18.02 25.26
CA ALA A 343 9.03 -17.28 24.02
C ALA A 343 10.29 -17.22 23.15
N GLU A 344 11.46 -17.09 23.77
CA GLU A 344 12.75 -17.00 23.05
C GLU A 344 13.20 -18.36 22.47
N GLN A 345 12.61 -19.46 22.93
CA GLN A 345 12.94 -20.82 22.50
C GLN A 345 11.98 -21.34 21.43
N MET A 346 10.74 -20.85 21.42
CA MET A 346 9.70 -21.26 20.49
C MET A 346 8.66 -20.14 20.40
N PRO A 347 8.86 -19.15 19.52
CA PRO A 347 7.83 -18.17 19.24
C PRO A 347 6.53 -18.81 18.72
N ILE A 348 5.40 -18.18 19.03
CA ILE A 348 4.07 -18.61 18.61
C ILE A 348 3.49 -17.53 17.71
N VAL A 349 3.10 -17.91 16.50
CA VAL A 349 2.30 -17.08 15.59
C VAL A 349 0.87 -17.60 15.63
N LEU A 350 -0.05 -16.75 16.05
CA LEU A 350 -1.46 -17.08 16.10
C LEU A 350 -2.11 -16.79 14.75
N ILE A 351 -2.81 -17.75 14.16
CA ILE A 351 -3.56 -17.59 12.91
C ILE A 351 -5.04 -17.56 13.28
N SER A 352 -5.62 -16.37 13.35
CA SER A 352 -7.01 -16.20 13.76
C SER A 352 -7.94 -16.15 12.55
N SER A 353 -9.10 -16.80 12.66
CA SER A 353 -10.20 -16.65 11.69
C SER A 353 -10.96 -15.33 11.85
N MET A 354 -10.63 -14.54 12.86
CA MET A 354 -11.23 -13.25 13.20
C MET A 354 -10.11 -12.24 13.46
N THR A 355 -10.43 -10.94 13.47
CA THR A 355 -9.46 -9.93 13.91
C THR A 355 -9.03 -10.20 15.36
N PRO A 356 -7.76 -9.93 15.72
CA PRO A 356 -7.23 -10.24 17.05
C PRO A 356 -8.05 -9.55 18.15
N GLY A 357 -8.57 -10.33 19.09
CA GLY A 357 -9.32 -9.90 20.26
C GLY A 357 -8.48 -9.43 21.45
N PRO A 358 -9.07 -9.16 22.65
CA PRO A 358 -8.36 -8.64 23.82
C PRO A 358 -7.49 -9.70 24.45
N ALA A 359 -7.88 -10.96 24.28
CA ALA A 359 -7.17 -12.12 24.75
C ALA A 359 -5.94 -12.37 23.86
N GLU A 360 -6.03 -12.14 22.54
CA GLU A 360 -4.90 -12.16 21.61
C GLU A 360 -3.93 -11.01 21.88
N ALA A 361 -4.44 -9.82 22.17
CA ALA A 361 -3.66 -8.65 22.59
C ALA A 361 -2.86 -8.89 23.87
N GLU A 362 -3.55 -9.36 24.89
CA GLU A 362 -2.98 -9.65 26.20
C GLU A 362 -1.98 -10.80 26.10
N ALA A 363 -2.27 -11.78 25.24
CA ALA A 363 -1.32 -12.82 24.90
C ALA A 363 -0.10 -12.27 24.15
N ALA A 364 -0.28 -11.29 23.25
CA ALA A 364 0.84 -10.63 22.58
C ALA A 364 1.68 -9.90 23.63
N ASP A 365 1.08 -9.03 24.44
CA ASP A 365 1.71 -8.23 25.52
C ASP A 365 2.47 -9.01 26.57
N SER A 366 1.91 -10.14 26.97
CA SER A 366 2.55 -11.03 27.93
C SER A 366 3.68 -11.85 27.30
N GLY A 367 3.90 -11.74 25.98
CA GLY A 367 4.84 -12.55 25.22
C GLY A 367 4.39 -14.00 25.05
N VAL A 368 3.12 -14.31 25.33
CA VAL A 368 2.53 -15.62 25.08
C VAL A 368 2.51 -15.90 23.58
N ILE A 369 2.23 -14.90 22.75
CA ILE A 369 2.35 -14.96 21.28
C ILE A 369 3.23 -13.81 20.76
N GLN A 370 3.86 -14.00 19.59
CA GLN A 370 4.84 -13.08 19.02
C GLN A 370 4.31 -12.33 17.78
N ALA A 371 3.31 -12.90 17.11
CA ALA A 371 2.58 -12.25 16.04
C ALA A 371 1.20 -12.88 15.89
N THR A 372 0.26 -12.11 15.34
CA THR A 372 -1.07 -12.60 14.97
C THR A 372 -1.33 -12.29 13.51
N LEU A 373 -1.83 -13.27 12.77
CA LEU A 373 -2.22 -13.17 11.36
C LEU A 373 -3.71 -13.46 11.24
N THR A 374 -4.42 -12.68 10.41
CA THR A 374 -5.84 -12.88 10.14
C THR A 374 -6.03 -13.67 8.84
N LYS A 375 -6.99 -14.61 8.84
CA LYS A 375 -7.40 -15.31 7.61
C LYS A 375 -8.23 -14.37 6.72
N PRO A 376 -8.05 -14.37 5.38
CA PRO A 376 -7.13 -15.22 4.63
C PRO A 376 -5.69 -14.74 4.77
N VAL A 377 -4.77 -15.64 5.16
CA VAL A 377 -3.36 -15.28 5.33
C VAL A 377 -2.65 -15.34 3.99
N PRO A 378 -2.18 -14.21 3.42
CA PRO A 378 -1.45 -14.24 2.16
C PRO A 378 -0.11 -14.98 2.33
N PRO A 379 0.33 -15.80 1.35
CA PRO A 379 1.56 -16.57 1.49
C PRO A 379 2.81 -15.73 1.78
N ARG A 380 2.93 -14.54 1.19
CA ARG A 380 4.06 -13.64 1.44
C ARG A 380 4.04 -13.09 2.87
N THR A 381 2.89 -12.65 3.37
CA THR A 381 2.73 -12.14 4.74
C THR A 381 3.07 -13.19 5.80
N LEU A 382 2.63 -14.44 5.62
CA LEU A 382 3.00 -15.54 6.52
C LEU A 382 4.51 -15.80 6.51
N HIS A 383 5.11 -15.83 5.32
CA HIS A 383 6.55 -16.00 5.16
C HIS A 383 7.34 -14.90 5.88
N ASP A 384 6.96 -13.64 5.67
CA ASP A 384 7.67 -12.47 6.23
C ASP A 384 7.57 -12.43 7.76
N VAL A 385 6.39 -12.75 8.31
CA VAL A 385 6.20 -12.85 9.77
C VAL A 385 6.99 -14.02 10.36
N MET A 386 7.04 -15.17 9.68
CA MET A 386 7.83 -16.32 10.16
C MET A 386 9.33 -16.01 10.18
N ILE A 387 9.85 -15.25 9.21
CA ILE A 387 11.23 -14.76 9.21
C ILE A 387 11.45 -13.74 10.34
N GLN A 388 10.57 -12.76 10.49
CA GLN A 388 10.69 -11.69 11.49
C GLN A 388 10.69 -12.25 12.91
N VAL A 389 9.76 -13.16 13.18
CA VAL A 389 9.53 -13.77 14.49
C VAL A 389 10.52 -14.91 14.77
N GLY A 390 10.88 -15.70 13.75
CA GLY A 390 11.84 -16.80 13.87
C GLY A 390 13.31 -16.33 13.92
N GLY A 391 13.63 -15.18 13.30
CA GLY A 391 14.98 -14.63 13.21
C GLY A 391 15.41 -13.74 14.38
N ARG A 392 14.47 -13.21 15.16
CA ARG A 392 14.72 -12.41 16.36
C ARG A 392 13.66 -12.71 17.41
N GLY A 393 14.05 -13.21 18.58
CA GLY A 393 13.19 -13.21 19.77
C GLY A 393 12.79 -11.77 20.08
N ALA A 394 11.59 -11.36 19.69
CA ALA A 394 11.12 -9.98 19.75
C ALA A 394 10.07 -9.81 20.85
N GLN A 395 10.28 -8.75 21.64
CA GLN A 395 9.42 -8.26 22.70
C GLN A 395 8.08 -7.71 22.17
N PRO A 396 7.04 -7.62 23.02
CA PRO A 396 5.67 -7.49 22.58
C PRO A 396 5.13 -6.05 22.54
N HIS A 397 4.08 -5.83 21.74
CA HIS A 397 3.21 -4.65 21.79
C HIS A 397 1.72 -5.06 21.66
N SER A 398 0.88 -4.37 22.44
CA SER A 398 -0.53 -4.62 22.79
C SER A 398 -1.53 -4.18 21.73
N THR A 399 -2.57 -4.96 21.42
CA THR A 399 -3.80 -4.44 20.75
C THR A 399 -5.06 -5.27 20.99
N GLN A 400 -5.95 -4.80 21.88
CA GLN A 400 -7.21 -5.42 22.35
C GLN A 400 -8.40 -5.41 21.37
N GLU A 401 -9.36 -6.37 21.44
CA GLU A 401 -10.69 -6.25 20.77
C GLU A 401 -11.88 -7.15 21.25
N VAL A 402 -12.98 -6.59 21.77
CA VAL A 402 -14.23 -7.29 22.22
C VAL A 402 -15.32 -7.31 21.11
N VAL A 403 -16.26 -8.28 21.17
CA VAL A 403 -17.33 -8.68 20.19
C VAL A 403 -18.35 -7.58 19.74
N PRO A 404 -18.82 -7.52 18.47
CA PRO A 404 -19.59 -6.39 17.90
C PRO A 404 -21.09 -6.36 18.25
N GLY A 405 -21.54 -5.22 18.79
CA GLY A 405 -22.92 -4.75 18.63
C GLY A 405 -23.09 -3.95 17.33
N ALA A 406 -24.33 -3.66 16.92
CA ALA A 406 -24.59 -2.78 15.78
C ALA A 406 -24.06 -1.37 16.06
N LEU A 407 -22.92 -1.02 15.46
CA LEU A 407 -22.28 0.28 15.63
C LEU A 407 -23.14 1.41 15.06
N ARG A 408 -23.05 2.57 15.70
CA ARG A 408 -23.44 3.86 15.15
C ARG A 408 -22.22 4.49 14.51
N VAL A 409 -22.18 4.46 13.19
CA VAL A 409 -21.09 4.98 12.38
C VAL A 409 -21.52 6.33 11.82
N LEU A 410 -20.71 7.35 12.06
CA LEU A 410 -20.82 8.62 11.35
C LEU A 410 -19.89 8.56 10.14
N ILE A 411 -20.39 8.98 8.98
CA ILE A 411 -19.57 9.17 7.78
C ILE A 411 -19.45 10.67 7.52
N ALA A 412 -18.23 11.18 7.45
CA ALA A 412 -17.94 12.53 7.02
C ALA A 412 -17.15 12.47 5.70
N ASP A 413 -17.79 12.83 4.60
CA ASP A 413 -17.19 12.86 3.26
C ASP A 413 -17.96 13.94 2.48
N ASP A 414 -17.29 14.80 1.73
CA ASP A 414 -17.94 15.91 1.02
C ASP A 414 -18.58 15.48 -0.31
N ASN A 415 -18.32 14.24 -0.74
CA ASN A 415 -18.85 13.67 -1.97
C ASN A 415 -20.03 12.72 -1.69
N ALA A 416 -21.22 13.13 -2.15
CA ALA A 416 -22.46 12.37 -2.00
C ALA A 416 -22.41 10.94 -2.59
N LEU A 417 -21.56 10.65 -3.57
CA LEU A 417 -21.39 9.31 -4.12
C LEU A 417 -20.62 8.39 -3.16
N ASN A 418 -19.54 8.88 -2.54
CA ASN A 418 -18.77 8.15 -1.53
C ASN A 418 -19.62 7.91 -0.28
N GLN A 419 -20.34 8.94 0.17
CA GLN A 419 -21.33 8.85 1.23
C GLN A 419 -22.33 7.71 0.99
N ASN A 420 -22.88 7.63 -0.23
CA ASN A 420 -23.85 6.59 -0.59
C ASN A 420 -23.22 5.19 -0.70
N LEU A 421 -22.00 5.09 -1.22
CA LEU A 421 -21.24 3.84 -1.27
C LEU A 421 -20.93 3.32 0.13
N LEU A 422 -20.28 4.12 0.97
CA LEU A 422 -19.94 3.78 2.35
C LEU A 422 -21.19 3.48 3.16
N LYS A 423 -22.25 4.29 3.02
CA LYS A 423 -23.53 4.00 3.66
C LYS A 423 -24.06 2.63 3.25
N ARG A 424 -24.00 2.25 1.97
CA ARG A 424 -24.42 0.92 1.51
C ARG A 424 -23.52 -0.20 2.07
N LEU A 425 -22.20 -0.01 2.07
CA LEU A 425 -21.25 -0.99 2.60
C LEU A 425 -21.46 -1.20 4.11
N VAL A 426 -21.47 -0.13 4.89
CA VAL A 426 -21.68 -0.16 6.35
C VAL A 426 -23.09 -0.65 6.72
N SER A 427 -24.12 -0.29 5.95
CA SER A 427 -25.47 -0.85 6.15
C SER A 427 -25.54 -2.33 5.80
N LYS A 428 -24.82 -2.79 4.76
CA LYS A 428 -24.71 -4.21 4.38
C LYS A 428 -24.01 -5.03 5.49
N LEU A 429 -23.13 -4.39 6.26
CA LEU A 429 -22.50 -4.95 7.47
C LEU A 429 -23.40 -4.92 8.71
N GLY A 430 -24.62 -4.38 8.61
CA GLY A 430 -25.61 -4.37 9.71
C GLY A 430 -25.43 -3.25 10.73
N HIS A 431 -24.64 -2.23 10.42
CA HIS A 431 -24.45 -1.06 11.27
C HIS A 431 -25.40 0.09 10.88
N SER A 432 -25.62 1.00 11.82
CA SER A 432 -26.42 2.21 11.59
C SER A 432 -25.51 3.37 11.17
N VAL A 433 -25.98 4.17 10.21
CA VAL A 433 -25.15 5.17 9.54
C VAL A 433 -25.84 6.52 9.49
N ASP A 434 -25.16 7.53 10.01
CA ASP A 434 -25.45 8.94 9.74
C ASP A 434 -24.36 9.52 8.84
N VAL A 435 -24.69 10.57 8.09
CA VAL A 435 -23.78 11.16 7.10
C VAL A 435 -23.78 12.68 7.23
N VAL A 436 -22.59 13.28 7.15
CA VAL A 436 -22.34 14.72 7.15
C VAL A 436 -21.35 15.07 6.04
N SER A 437 -21.30 16.35 5.64
CA SER A 437 -20.62 16.75 4.40
C SER A 437 -19.29 17.50 4.60
N ASN A 438 -18.86 17.72 5.86
CA ASN A 438 -17.57 18.35 6.18
C ASN A 438 -17.16 18.08 7.65
N GLY A 439 -15.91 18.41 8.00
CA GLY A 439 -15.37 18.20 9.35
C GLY A 439 -16.06 19.01 10.45
N ARG A 440 -16.63 20.17 10.13
CA ARG A 440 -17.32 21.02 11.11
C ARG A 440 -18.66 20.43 11.52
N GLU A 441 -19.41 19.90 10.56
CA GLU A 441 -20.60 19.11 10.80
C GLU A 441 -20.27 17.82 11.56
N ALA A 442 -19.13 17.17 11.27
CA ALA A 442 -18.69 16.00 12.01
C ALA A 442 -18.45 16.31 13.50
N VAL A 443 -17.72 17.40 13.81
CA VAL A 443 -17.50 17.88 15.19
C VAL A 443 -18.84 18.19 15.87
N ALA A 444 -19.78 18.83 15.17
CA ALA A 444 -21.09 19.16 15.70
C ALA A 444 -21.95 17.91 15.96
N ALA A 445 -21.93 16.94 15.05
CA ALA A 445 -22.66 15.68 15.18
C ALA A 445 -22.15 14.86 16.37
N VAL A 446 -20.82 14.75 16.54
CA VAL A 446 -20.20 14.10 17.70
C VAL A 446 -20.56 14.78 19.02
N ALA A 447 -20.79 16.10 19.01
CA ALA A 447 -21.25 16.84 20.19
C ALA A 447 -22.72 16.60 20.53
N GLN A 448 -23.56 16.38 19.53
CA GLN A 448 -25.00 16.19 19.71
C GLN A 448 -25.35 14.77 20.16
N GLN A 449 -24.67 13.78 19.60
CA GLN A 449 -24.93 12.39 19.95
C GLN A 449 -23.67 11.52 19.85
N PRO A 450 -23.64 10.43 20.63
CA PRO A 450 -22.50 9.52 20.61
C PRO A 450 -22.54 8.60 19.39
N TYR A 451 -21.40 8.56 18.69
CA TYR A 451 -21.04 7.55 17.68
C TYR A 451 -19.97 6.62 18.23
N ASP A 452 -19.90 5.41 17.67
CA ASP A 452 -18.90 4.39 18.00
C ASP A 452 -17.70 4.51 17.06
N ALA A 453 -17.96 4.77 15.77
CA ALA A 453 -16.95 5.04 14.76
C ALA A 453 -17.29 6.30 13.97
N LEU A 454 -16.27 7.00 13.51
CA LEU A 454 -16.36 8.08 12.54
C LEU A 454 -15.41 7.74 11.39
N LEU A 455 -15.98 7.36 10.25
CA LEU A 455 -15.27 7.24 8.98
C LEU A 455 -15.19 8.66 8.38
N MET A 456 -14.01 9.24 8.35
CA MET A 456 -13.85 10.63 7.96
C MET A 456 -12.83 10.75 6.85
N ASP A 457 -13.27 11.31 5.73
CA ASP A 457 -12.38 11.75 4.68
C ASP A 457 -11.38 12.74 5.29
N VAL A 458 -10.08 12.53 5.04
CA VAL A 458 -9.04 13.43 5.60
C VAL A 458 -9.18 14.83 4.98
N LEU A 459 -9.83 14.91 3.82
CA LEU A 459 -9.67 15.95 2.83
C LEU A 459 -11.07 16.44 2.42
N MET A 460 -11.50 17.56 3.01
CA MET A 460 -12.86 18.10 2.92
C MET A 460 -12.88 19.64 3.00
N PRO A 461 -13.80 20.34 2.30
CA PRO A 461 -13.94 21.79 2.38
C PRO A 461 -14.45 22.29 3.75
N GLU A 462 -14.24 23.58 4.01
CA GLU A 462 -14.58 24.32 5.25
C GLU A 462 -13.79 23.92 6.50
N MET A 463 -13.70 22.63 6.79
CA MET A 463 -12.88 22.05 7.85
C MET A 463 -12.47 20.66 7.40
N ASP A 464 -11.17 20.48 7.18
CA ASP A 464 -10.58 19.22 6.80
C ASP A 464 -10.66 18.18 7.93
N GLY A 465 -10.41 16.92 7.59
CA GLY A 465 -10.50 15.78 8.51
C GLY A 465 -9.41 15.78 9.58
N LEU A 466 -8.21 16.32 9.31
CA LEU A 466 -7.13 16.41 10.31
C LEU A 466 -7.50 17.44 11.40
N VAL A 467 -7.94 18.63 11.02
CA VAL A 467 -8.40 19.70 11.91
C VAL A 467 -9.64 19.25 12.69
N ALA A 468 -10.56 18.52 12.03
CA ALA A 468 -11.71 17.93 12.71
C ALA A 468 -11.27 16.87 13.73
N ALA A 469 -10.32 15.99 13.38
CA ALA A 469 -9.78 15.00 14.30
C ALA A 469 -9.09 15.64 15.51
N GLU A 470 -8.27 16.67 15.30
CA GLU A 470 -7.63 17.44 16.37
C GLU A 470 -8.67 18.11 17.27
N ALA A 471 -9.70 18.74 16.69
CA ALA A 471 -10.77 19.39 17.42
C ALA A 471 -11.58 18.39 18.27
N ILE A 472 -11.87 17.21 17.71
CA ILE A 472 -12.54 16.12 18.43
C ILE A 472 -11.64 15.60 19.55
N CYS A 473 -10.37 15.31 19.28
CA CYS A 473 -9.41 14.80 20.27
C CYS A 473 -9.15 15.78 21.41
N ARG A 474 -9.10 17.09 21.11
CA ARG A 474 -8.90 18.14 22.12
C ARG A 474 -10.11 18.31 23.02
N ARG A 475 -11.32 18.11 22.48
CA ARG A 475 -12.59 18.35 23.19
C ARG A 475 -13.11 17.09 23.90
N TRP A 476 -12.79 15.91 23.37
CA TRP A 476 -13.16 14.62 23.93
C TRP A 476 -11.93 13.69 23.92
N PRO A 477 -11.37 13.35 25.09
CA PRO A 477 -10.24 12.43 25.17
C PRO A 477 -10.62 11.03 24.65
N ARG A 478 -9.60 10.24 24.27
CA ARG A 478 -9.78 8.83 23.88
C ARG A 478 -10.62 8.09 24.94
N GLY A 479 -11.61 7.30 24.48
CA GLY A 479 -12.64 6.70 25.33
C GLY A 479 -13.96 7.47 25.38
N ASN A 480 -13.94 8.80 25.21
CA ASN A 480 -15.15 9.64 25.20
C ASN A 480 -15.53 10.16 23.80
N ARG A 481 -14.72 9.85 22.79
CA ARG A 481 -14.95 10.13 21.36
C ARG A 481 -15.11 8.85 20.53
N PRO A 482 -15.79 8.89 19.37
CA PRO A 482 -15.77 7.75 18.45
C PRO A 482 -14.34 7.39 18.02
N ARG A 483 -14.16 6.15 17.55
CA ARG A 483 -12.94 5.77 16.83
C ARG A 483 -12.88 6.59 15.55
N LEU A 484 -11.82 7.36 15.39
CA LEU A 484 -11.60 8.17 14.20
C LEU A 484 -10.83 7.31 13.20
N ILE A 485 -11.48 6.99 12.08
CA ILE A 485 -10.87 6.22 11.00
C ILE A 485 -10.70 7.16 9.82
N ALA A 486 -9.45 7.46 9.49
CA ALA A 486 -9.12 8.27 8.34
C ALA A 486 -9.42 7.50 7.07
N LEU A 487 -10.19 8.09 6.17
CA LEU A 487 -10.25 7.62 4.81
C LEU A 487 -9.27 8.49 4.03
N THR A 488 -8.18 7.89 3.54
CA THR A 488 -7.11 8.58 2.81
C THR A 488 -6.87 7.89 1.46
N ALA A 489 -6.49 8.64 0.43
CA ALA A 489 -6.10 8.04 -0.85
C ALA A 489 -4.62 7.91 -0.97
N MET A 490 -3.92 8.75 -0.23
CA MET A 490 -2.50 8.66 -0.15
C MET A 490 -2.20 7.58 0.88
N ALA A 491 -1.88 6.39 0.36
CA ALA A 491 -1.33 5.28 1.12
C ALA A 491 0.21 5.42 1.17
N GLY A 492 0.69 6.66 1.34
CA GLY A 492 2.10 6.97 1.51
C GLY A 492 2.51 6.82 2.98
N PRO A 493 3.81 6.55 3.26
CA PRO A 493 4.33 6.44 4.62
C PRO A 493 4.09 7.69 5.48
N GLY A 494 4.09 8.89 4.89
CA GLY A 494 3.88 10.16 5.60
C GLY A 494 2.41 10.45 5.94
N ASP A 495 1.45 9.93 5.16
CA ASP A 495 0.03 10.21 5.36
C ASP A 495 -0.52 9.47 6.57
N GLN A 496 -0.04 8.25 6.80
CA GLN A 496 -0.34 7.49 8.00
C GLN A 496 0.16 8.24 9.25
N GLU A 497 1.38 8.77 9.20
CA GLU A 497 1.94 9.53 10.32
C GLU A 497 1.21 10.86 10.55
N ARG A 498 0.80 11.57 9.49
CA ARG A 498 -0.03 12.78 9.60
C ARG A 498 -1.40 12.48 10.20
N CYS A 499 -2.06 11.40 9.78
CA CYS A 499 -3.34 10.97 10.35
C CYS A 499 -3.19 10.61 11.84
N LEU A 500 -2.17 9.84 12.20
CA LEU A 500 -1.90 9.48 13.59
C LEU A 500 -1.57 10.70 14.46
N ARG A 501 -0.81 11.67 13.95
CA ARG A 501 -0.49 12.91 14.67
C ARG A 501 -1.71 13.80 14.89
N ALA A 502 -2.63 13.88 13.93
CA ALA A 502 -3.91 14.58 14.08
C ALA A 502 -4.88 13.88 15.06
N GLY A 503 -4.57 12.64 15.46
CA GLY A 503 -5.31 11.88 16.46
C GLY A 503 -6.28 10.85 15.88
N PHE A 504 -6.16 10.50 14.60
CA PHE A 504 -6.84 9.32 14.06
C PHE A 504 -6.33 8.04 14.73
N ASP A 505 -7.22 7.04 14.79
CA ASP A 505 -6.96 5.76 15.45
C ASP A 505 -6.72 4.64 14.45
N ASP A 506 -7.13 4.87 13.21
CA ASP A 506 -6.99 3.95 12.11
C ASP A 506 -7.00 4.73 10.79
N TYR A 507 -6.61 4.07 9.71
CA TYR A 507 -6.73 4.63 8.38
C TYR A 507 -7.06 3.54 7.37
N MET A 508 -7.78 3.92 6.32
CA MET A 508 -8.06 3.06 5.18
C MET A 508 -7.69 3.79 3.89
N SER A 509 -6.86 3.12 3.09
CA SER A 509 -6.58 3.56 1.74
C SER A 509 -7.79 3.33 0.85
N LYS A 510 -8.23 4.36 0.12
CA LYS A 510 -9.27 4.19 -0.88
C LYS A 510 -8.63 3.65 -2.19
N PRO A 511 -9.08 2.54 -2.82
CA PRO A 511 -10.41 1.90 -2.80
C PRO A 511 -10.76 1.32 -1.43
N ILE A 512 -11.92 1.70 -0.88
CA ILE A 512 -12.42 1.03 0.34
C ILE A 512 -12.94 -0.34 -0.06
N ARG A 513 -12.13 -1.36 0.21
CA ARG A 513 -12.54 -2.74 0.07
C ARG A 513 -13.47 -3.09 1.24
N LEU A 514 -14.44 -3.95 0.98
CA LEU A 514 -15.43 -4.32 1.99
C LEU A 514 -14.74 -5.00 3.18
N GLU A 515 -13.65 -5.72 2.92
CA GLU A 515 -12.83 -6.42 3.90
C GLU A 515 -12.14 -5.44 4.87
N ASP A 516 -11.44 -4.43 4.35
CA ASP A 516 -10.72 -3.42 5.14
C ASP A 516 -11.68 -2.60 6.02
N LEU A 517 -12.84 -2.23 5.45
CA LEU A 517 -13.91 -1.54 6.17
C LEU A 517 -14.47 -2.39 7.30
N THR A 518 -14.58 -3.69 7.09
CA THR A 518 -15.07 -4.62 8.09
C THR A 518 -14.07 -4.75 9.24
N GLU A 519 -12.78 -4.84 8.95
CA GLU A 519 -11.73 -4.89 9.99
C GLU A 519 -11.64 -3.58 10.80
N SER A 520 -11.60 -2.43 10.13
CA SER A 520 -11.52 -1.13 10.81
C SER A 520 -12.73 -0.85 11.72
N LEU A 521 -13.93 -1.25 11.30
CA LEU A 521 -15.14 -1.06 12.10
C LEU A 521 -15.21 -2.01 13.29
N LYS A 522 -14.68 -3.24 13.19
CA LYS A 522 -14.55 -4.13 14.35
C LYS A 522 -13.70 -3.48 15.44
N ALA A 523 -12.65 -2.77 15.05
CA ALA A 523 -11.79 -2.07 15.99
C ALA A 523 -12.43 -0.85 16.64
N ALA A 524 -13.58 -0.38 16.14
CA ALA A 524 -14.40 0.66 16.77
C ALA A 524 -15.33 0.11 17.87
N VAL A 525 -15.54 -1.21 17.92
CA VAL A 525 -16.33 -1.86 18.96
C VAL A 525 -15.64 -1.68 20.31
N GLY A 526 -16.33 -1.07 21.27
CA GLY A 526 -15.78 -0.85 22.62
C GLY A 526 -14.66 0.21 22.69
N TYR A 527 -14.35 0.89 21.57
CA TYR A 527 -13.35 1.95 21.50
C TYR A 527 -13.63 3.10 22.48
N ARG A 528 -14.91 3.32 22.78
CA ARG A 528 -15.35 4.16 23.89
C ARG A 528 -15.37 3.33 25.17
N THR A 529 -14.42 3.56 26.07
CA THR A 529 -14.40 2.91 27.38
C THR A 529 -15.61 3.33 28.22
N ASN A 530 -16.50 2.37 28.46
CA ASN A 530 -17.63 2.38 29.40
C ASN A 530 -18.52 3.64 29.46
N ARG A 531 -19.63 3.57 28.71
CA ARG A 531 -20.88 4.32 28.95
C ARG A 531 -21.51 4.08 30.34
N GLU A 532 -21.04 3.11 31.11
CA GLU A 532 -21.71 2.68 32.36
C GLU A 532 -20.89 2.92 33.64
N SER A 533 -19.65 3.44 33.55
CA SER A 533 -18.82 3.71 34.74
C SER A 533 -18.71 5.19 35.12
N ALA A 534 -19.24 6.11 34.32
CA ALA A 534 -19.28 7.54 34.63
C ALA A 534 -20.73 7.96 34.91
N GLY A 535 -21.24 7.54 36.07
CA GLY A 535 -22.30 8.29 36.73
C GLY A 535 -21.72 9.61 37.22
N LEU A 536 -21.95 10.67 36.45
CA LEU A 536 -22.00 12.07 36.88
C LEU A 536 -22.98 12.84 36.00
#